data_AF-U6KQJ0-F1
#
_entry.id   AF-U6KQJ0-F1
#
_cell.length_a   1.000
_cell.length_b   1.000
_cell.length_c   1.000
_cell.angle_alpha   90.00
_cell.angle_beta   90.00
_cell.angle_gamma   90.00
#
_symmetry.space_group_name_H-M   'P 1'
#
loop_
_entity.id
_entity.type
_entity.pdbx_description
1 polymer ?
#
loop_
_entity_poly.entity_id
_entity_poly.type
_entity_poly.pdbx_seq_one_letter_code
_entity_poly.pdbx_strand_id
1 'polypeptide(L)'
;VCAQQREEAPLAYWLELTGIDRAWKRSVCEREVVVGVVDTGVSVHHPSLERNIWVNEFEVPNNGVDDDRNGYVDDINGFDFFLKRPQLTDPHGHGTHVAGIILWVVRRCSRQQQQQQQQQRQREKSSIFSRKKPRNKRKRSGSFQKTSRHF
;
A
#
# COMPACT_ATOMS: atom_id res chain seq x y z
N VAL A 1 23.22 -9.63 -12.21
CA VAL A 1 22.33 -9.61 -11.02
C VAL A 1 20.90 -9.49 -11.52
N CYS A 2 20.28 -10.63 -11.81
CA CYS A 2 18.91 -10.68 -12.33
C CYS A 2 17.95 -10.13 -11.28
N ALA A 3 17.06 -9.25 -11.72
CA ALA A 3 15.87 -8.90 -10.99
C ALA A 3 15.13 -10.19 -10.63
N GLN A 4 15.09 -10.52 -9.34
CA GLN A 4 14.20 -11.54 -8.82
C GLN A 4 12.77 -11.08 -9.13
N GLN A 5 12.22 -11.60 -10.21
CA GLN A 5 10.78 -11.65 -10.39
C GLN A 5 10.26 -12.48 -9.22
N ARG A 6 9.78 -11.80 -8.17
CA ARG A 6 8.94 -12.43 -7.17
C ARG A 6 7.67 -12.80 -7.91
N GLU A 7 7.60 -14.04 -8.40
CA GLU A 7 6.34 -14.66 -8.77
C GLU A 7 5.37 -14.38 -7.61
N GLU A 8 4.27 -13.69 -7.90
CA GLU A 8 3.27 -13.46 -6.89
C GLU A 8 2.79 -14.83 -6.42
N ALA A 9 3.06 -15.17 -5.16
CA ALA A 9 2.58 -16.42 -4.57
C ALA A 9 1.11 -16.63 -4.92
N PRO A 10 0.70 -17.86 -5.28
CA PRO A 10 -0.67 -18.15 -5.64
C PRO A 10 -1.60 -17.56 -4.58
N LEU A 11 -2.62 -16.82 -5.04
CA LEU A 11 -3.64 -16.29 -4.16
C LEU A 11 -4.17 -17.46 -3.32
N ALA A 12 -4.11 -17.34 -1.99
CA ALA A 12 -4.72 -18.30 -1.09
C ALA A 12 -6.17 -18.57 -1.52
N TYR A 13 -6.58 -19.85 -1.53
CA TYR A 13 -7.86 -20.33 -2.08
C TYR A 13 -9.08 -19.48 -1.69
N TRP A 14 -9.15 -19.03 -0.43
CA TRP A 14 -10.25 -18.21 0.09
C TRP A 14 -10.39 -16.83 -0.58
N LEU A 15 -9.33 -16.31 -1.21
CA LEU A 15 -9.34 -15.01 -1.86
C LEU A 15 -10.19 -15.02 -3.13
N GLU A 16 -10.16 -16.14 -3.86
CA GLU A 16 -11.01 -16.32 -5.03
C GLU A 16 -12.47 -16.42 -4.62
N LEU A 17 -12.75 -17.21 -3.57
CA LEU A 17 -14.11 -17.38 -3.04
C LEU A 17 -14.73 -16.07 -2.53
N THR A 18 -13.93 -15.24 -1.85
CA THR A 18 -14.41 -13.97 -1.28
C THR A 18 -14.56 -12.87 -2.34
N GLY A 19 -14.01 -13.04 -3.55
CA GLY A 19 -14.04 -12.02 -4.59
C GLY A 19 -13.27 -10.75 -4.21
N ILE A 20 -12.25 -10.88 -3.36
CA ILE A 20 -11.48 -9.76 -2.80
C ILE A 20 -10.67 -9.01 -3.86
N ASP A 21 -10.35 -9.66 -4.98
CA ASP A 21 -9.73 -9.06 -6.15
C ASP A 21 -10.61 -7.94 -6.75
N ARG A 22 -11.93 -8.16 -6.76
CA ARG A 22 -12.91 -7.16 -7.21
C ARG A 22 -13.03 -6.02 -6.21
N ALA A 23 -12.93 -6.32 -4.92
CA ALA A 23 -12.91 -5.31 -3.87
C ALA A 23 -11.70 -4.39 -4.03
N TRP A 24 -10.48 -4.92 -4.15
CA TRP A 24 -9.28 -4.08 -4.32
C TRP A 24 -9.31 -3.18 -5.56
N LYS A 25 -9.96 -3.61 -6.65
CA LYS A 25 -10.14 -2.77 -7.84
C LYS A 25 -11.09 -1.59 -7.62
N ARG A 26 -11.98 -1.66 -6.63
CA ARG A 26 -12.98 -0.63 -6.30
C ARG A 26 -12.61 0.20 -5.08
N SER A 27 -11.78 -0.36 -4.19
CA SER A 27 -11.42 0.27 -2.92
C SER A 27 -10.42 1.41 -3.10
N VAL A 28 -10.60 2.46 -2.31
CA VAL A 28 -9.62 3.54 -2.12
C VAL A 28 -8.88 3.26 -0.81
N CYS A 29 -7.68 2.70 -0.90
CA CYS A 29 -6.87 2.27 0.24
C CYS A 29 -6.02 3.41 0.83
N GLU A 30 -6.68 4.56 1.04
CA GLU A 30 -6.09 5.80 1.55
C GLU A 30 -6.42 6.06 3.03
N ARG A 31 -7.46 5.41 3.58
CA ARG A 31 -7.82 5.58 4.99
C ARG A 31 -7.07 4.58 5.85
N GLU A 32 -6.40 5.08 6.88
CA GLU A 32 -5.93 4.25 7.98
C GLU A 32 -7.14 3.77 8.78
N VAL A 33 -7.17 2.46 9.03
CA VAL A 33 -8.25 1.81 9.78
C VAL A 33 -7.59 1.03 10.91
N VAL A 34 -7.99 1.34 12.14
CA VAL A 34 -7.59 0.57 13.32
C VAL A 34 -8.54 -0.61 13.49
N VAL A 35 -7.99 -1.80 13.65
CA VAL A 35 -8.76 -3.04 13.85
C VAL A 35 -8.37 -3.64 15.20
N GLY A 36 -9.32 -3.73 16.12
CA GLY A 36 -9.14 -4.42 17.40
C GLY A 36 -9.17 -5.93 17.22
N VAL A 37 -8.15 -6.63 17.71
CA VAL A 37 -8.06 -8.09 17.70
C VAL A 37 -8.18 -8.59 19.15
N VAL A 38 -9.29 -9.24 19.47
CA VAL A 38 -9.52 -9.89 20.77
C VAL A 38 -9.20 -11.38 20.61
N ASP A 39 -8.01 -11.79 21.06
CA ASP A 39 -7.47 -13.13 20.83
C ASP A 39 -6.42 -13.48 21.93
N THR A 40 -5.53 -14.43 21.68
CA THR A 40 -4.44 -14.85 22.59
C THR A 40 -3.32 -13.82 22.74
N GLY A 41 -3.51 -12.61 22.20
CA GLY A 41 -2.52 -11.54 22.10
C GLY A 41 -1.98 -11.39 20.67
N VAL A 42 -0.92 -10.60 20.52
CA VAL A 42 -0.19 -10.45 19.26
C VAL A 42 1.30 -10.28 19.55
N SER A 43 2.15 -10.90 18.73
CA SER A 43 3.59 -10.64 18.78
C SER A 43 3.91 -9.28 18.17
N VAL A 44 3.94 -8.23 19.01
CA VAL A 44 4.15 -6.83 18.59
C VAL A 44 5.47 -6.60 17.85
N HIS A 45 6.50 -7.39 18.15
CA HIS A 45 7.83 -7.32 17.52
C HIS A 45 8.01 -8.30 16.36
N HIS A 46 6.94 -8.93 15.87
CA HIS A 46 7.05 -9.81 14.72
C HIS A 46 7.44 -9.00 13.47
N PRO A 47 8.51 -9.33 12.72
CA PRO A 47 9.05 -8.49 11.64
C PRO A 47 8.05 -8.14 10.54
N SER A 48 7.04 -8.99 10.34
CA SER A 48 5.99 -8.72 9.36
C SER A 48 4.88 -7.82 9.88
N LEU A 49 4.67 -7.73 11.21
CA LEU A 49 3.56 -7.01 11.84
C LEU A 49 3.98 -5.67 12.45
N GLU A 50 5.20 -5.54 12.97
CA GLU A 50 5.65 -4.42 13.82
C GLU A 50 5.32 -3.02 13.25
N ARG A 51 5.38 -2.86 11.93
CA ARG A 51 5.11 -1.58 11.24
C ARG A 51 3.63 -1.23 11.11
N ASN A 52 2.76 -2.15 11.52
CA ASN A 52 1.31 -2.09 11.37
C ASN A 52 0.60 -2.35 12.71
N ILE A 53 1.34 -2.48 13.80
CA ILE A 53 0.78 -2.50 15.15
C ILE A 53 0.32 -1.08 15.50
N TRP A 54 -0.90 -0.98 16.02
CA TRP A 54 -1.45 0.28 16.50
C TRP A 54 -0.68 0.78 17.73
N VAL A 55 -0.54 2.11 17.84
CA VAL A 55 0.08 2.77 18.98
C VAL A 55 -0.96 3.70 19.60
N ASN A 56 -1.16 3.58 20.92
CA ASN A 56 -1.95 4.54 21.68
C ASN A 56 -1.16 5.86 21.78
N GLU A 57 -1.55 6.86 20.99
CA GLU A 57 -0.89 8.18 20.98
C GLU A 57 -1.19 9.00 22.24
N PHE A 58 -2.13 8.54 23.07
CA PHE A 58 -2.52 9.22 24.31
C PHE A 58 -1.77 8.70 25.55
N GLU A 59 -0.90 7.70 25.38
CA GLU A 59 -0.10 7.11 26.46
C GLU A 59 1.40 7.44 26.30
N VAL A 60 2.07 7.71 27.42
CA VAL A 60 3.52 7.91 27.47
C VAL A 60 4.19 6.59 27.87
N PRO A 61 5.00 5.96 27.00
CA PRO A 61 5.55 4.64 27.27
C PRO A 61 6.38 4.54 28.56
N ASN A 62 6.01 3.60 29.43
CA ASN A 62 6.74 3.20 30.64
C ASN A 62 6.83 4.30 31.70
N ASN A 63 5.80 5.16 31.81
CA ASN A 63 5.72 6.15 32.88
C ASN A 63 4.97 5.61 34.13
N GLY A 64 4.30 4.46 34.02
CA GLY A 64 3.53 3.86 35.10
C GLY A 64 2.22 4.60 35.42
N VAL A 65 1.73 5.43 34.50
CA VAL A 65 0.51 6.22 34.62
C VAL A 65 -0.46 5.80 33.52
N ASP A 66 -1.75 5.90 33.82
CA ASP A 66 -2.83 5.85 32.83
C ASP A 66 -3.08 7.30 32.38
N ASP A 67 -2.45 7.68 31.27
CA ASP A 67 -2.40 9.06 30.78
C ASP A 67 -3.72 9.45 30.10
N ASP A 68 -4.37 8.50 29.44
CA ASP A 68 -5.63 8.71 28.72
C ASP A 68 -6.89 8.47 29.58
N ARG A 69 -6.71 7.92 30.79
CA ARG A 69 -7.73 7.64 31.80
C ARG A 69 -8.75 6.59 31.36
N ASN A 70 -8.31 5.63 30.56
CA ASN A 70 -9.15 4.52 30.09
C ASN A 70 -9.22 3.35 31.10
N GLY A 71 -8.42 3.38 32.17
CA GLY A 71 -8.33 2.35 33.20
C GLY A 71 -7.18 1.35 33.02
N TYR A 72 -6.31 1.55 32.03
CA TYR A 72 -5.22 0.65 31.67
C TYR A 72 -3.89 1.42 31.61
N VAL A 73 -3.04 1.19 32.61
CA VAL A 73 -1.71 1.82 32.69
C VAL A 73 -0.80 1.32 31.56
N ASP A 74 -0.15 2.25 30.84
CA ASP A 74 0.87 2.02 29.81
C ASP A 74 0.40 1.13 28.64
N ASP A 75 -0.86 1.18 28.22
CA ASP A 75 -1.44 0.29 27.18
C ASP A 75 -1.07 0.65 25.72
N ILE A 76 0.23 0.88 25.49
CA ILE A 76 0.81 1.42 24.23
C ILE A 76 0.37 0.69 22.96
N ASN A 77 0.20 -0.62 22.99
CA ASN A 77 -0.23 -1.41 21.82
C ASN A 77 -1.53 -2.17 22.04
N GLY A 78 -2.24 -1.87 23.14
CA GLY A 78 -3.37 -2.63 23.66
C GLY A 78 -3.08 -3.23 25.03
N PHE A 79 -4.00 -4.06 25.53
CA PHE A 79 -3.97 -4.55 26.90
C PHE A 79 -4.25 -6.06 27.01
N ASP A 80 -3.52 -6.73 27.89
CA ASP A 80 -3.77 -8.12 28.26
C ASP A 80 -4.74 -8.16 29.45
N PHE A 81 -6.01 -8.42 29.16
CA PHE A 81 -7.08 -8.49 30.16
C PHE A 81 -7.00 -9.73 31.06
N PHE A 82 -6.32 -10.80 30.61
CA PHE A 82 -6.18 -12.02 31.38
C PHE A 82 -5.11 -11.86 32.47
N LEU A 83 -3.93 -11.36 32.10
CA LEU A 83 -2.83 -11.10 33.03
C LEU A 83 -2.89 -9.71 33.67
N LYS A 84 -3.81 -8.85 33.24
CA LYS A 84 -4.02 -7.47 33.72
C LYS A 84 -2.75 -6.62 33.62
N ARG A 85 -2.15 -6.61 32.43
CA ARG A 85 -0.89 -5.89 32.16
C ARG A 85 -0.87 -5.33 30.74
N PRO A 86 -0.06 -4.29 30.47
CA PRO A 86 0.07 -3.73 29.13
C PRO A 86 0.96 -4.56 28.20
N GLN A 87 1.78 -5.47 28.74
CA GLN A 87 2.66 -6.29 27.89
C GLN A 87 1.88 -7.33 27.11
N LEU A 88 1.72 -7.09 25.81
CA LEU A 88 1.16 -8.05 24.87
C LEU A 88 2.18 -9.13 24.52
N THR A 89 1.78 -10.37 24.77
CA THR A 89 2.49 -11.58 24.32
C THR A 89 1.49 -12.51 23.69
N ASP A 90 1.93 -13.34 22.73
CA ASP A 90 1.08 -14.36 22.13
C ASP A 90 1.71 -15.74 22.28
N PRO A 91 1.55 -16.41 23.43
CA PRO A 91 2.15 -17.71 23.67
C PRO A 91 1.54 -18.83 22.82
N HIS A 92 0.31 -18.65 22.32
CA HIS A 92 -0.38 -19.64 21.48
C HIS A 92 -0.12 -19.43 19.98
N GLY A 93 0.11 -18.18 19.54
CA GLY A 93 0.32 -17.82 18.14
C GLY A 93 -0.97 -17.59 17.34
N HIS A 94 -2.15 -17.82 17.93
CA HIS A 94 -3.43 -17.71 17.21
C HIS A 94 -3.73 -16.26 16.84
N GLY A 95 -3.63 -15.34 17.79
CA GLY A 95 -3.88 -13.92 17.53
C GLY A 95 -2.87 -13.30 16.56
N THR A 96 -1.59 -13.69 16.62
CA THR A 96 -0.57 -13.29 15.65
C THR A 96 -0.90 -13.79 14.24
N HIS A 97 -1.42 -15.01 14.11
CA HIS A 97 -1.86 -15.56 12.83
C HIS A 97 -3.07 -14.81 12.27
N VAL A 98 -4.07 -14.52 13.11
CA VAL A 98 -5.25 -13.72 12.74
C VAL A 98 -4.84 -12.31 12.28
N ALA A 99 -3.98 -11.63 13.05
CA ALA A 99 -3.43 -10.33 12.67
C ALA A 99 -2.68 -10.38 11.33
N GLY A 100 -1.96 -11.48 11.08
CA GLY A 100 -1.29 -11.74 9.80
C GLY A 100 -2.25 -11.80 8.61
N ILE A 101 -3.41 -12.46 8.76
CA ILE A 101 -4.44 -12.53 7.70
C ILE A 101 -4.98 -11.13 7.39
N ILE A 102 -5.32 -10.35 8.42
CA ILE A 102 -5.81 -8.97 8.27
C ILE A 102 -4.77 -8.14 7.51
N LEU A 103 -3.52 -8.16 7.96
CA LEU A 103 -2.44 -7.39 7.35
C LEU A 103 -2.17 -7.79 5.90
N TRP A 104 -2.26 -9.09 5.61
CA TRP A 104 -2.06 -9.60 4.25
C TRP A 104 -3.08 -9.00 3.27
N VAL A 105 -4.35 -8.91 3.67
CA VAL A 105 -5.42 -8.31 2.85
C VAL A 105 -5.15 -6.83 2.58
N VAL A 106 -4.75 -6.09 3.61
CA VAL A 106 -4.52 -4.65 3.51
C VAL A 106 -3.32 -4.33 2.61
N ARG A 107 -2.20 -5.05 2.78
CA ARG A 107 -0.95 -4.80 2.01
C ARG A 107 -1.13 -4.95 0.51
N ARG A 108 -2.02 -5.83 0.06
CA ARG A 108 -2.19 -6.12 -1.37
C ARG A 108 -2.97 -5.03 -2.08
N CYS A 109 -3.90 -4.36 -1.40
CA CYS A 109 -4.57 -3.20 -1.96
C CYS A 109 -3.61 -2.04 -2.23
N SER A 110 -2.78 -1.67 -1.24
CA SER A 110 -1.84 -0.54 -1.37
C SER A 110 -0.84 -0.75 -2.51
N ARG A 111 -0.34 -1.99 -2.70
CA ARG A 111 0.57 -2.33 -3.81
C ARG A 111 -0.10 -2.21 -5.17
N GLN A 112 -1.33 -2.72 -5.32
CA GLN A 112 -2.04 -2.63 -6.60
C GLN A 112 -2.35 -1.18 -6.99
N GLN A 113 -2.74 -0.33 -6.05
CA GLN A 113 -2.97 1.09 -6.32
C GLN A 113 -1.69 1.81 -6.77
N GLN A 114 -0.56 1.57 -6.10
CA GLN A 114 0.72 2.16 -6.50
C GLN A 114 1.13 1.77 -7.92
N GLN A 115 0.92 0.51 -8.31
CA GLN A 115 1.19 0.04 -9.68
C GLN A 115 0.27 0.71 -10.71
N GLN A 116 -1.03 0.83 -10.42
CA GLN A 116 -1.98 1.49 -11.32
C GLN A 116 -1.64 2.97 -11.52
N GLN A 117 -1.32 3.70 -10.44
CA GLN A 117 -0.88 5.09 -10.53
C GLN A 117 0.42 5.24 -11.34
N GLN A 118 1.38 4.33 -11.17
CA GLN A 118 2.61 4.34 -11.97
C GLN A 118 2.33 4.13 -13.46
N GLN A 119 1.45 3.18 -13.81
CA GLN A 119 1.06 2.95 -15.21
C GLN A 119 0.33 4.15 -15.81
N GLN A 120 -0.57 4.79 -15.05
CA GLN A 120 -1.26 6.00 -15.51
C GLN A 120 -0.28 7.16 -15.75
N ARG A 121 0.65 7.39 -14.83
CA ARG A 121 1.73 8.39 -15.01
C ARG A 121 2.60 8.10 -16.23
N GLN A 122 2.88 6.83 -16.53
CA GLN A 122 3.63 6.47 -17.74
C GLN A 122 2.83 6.73 -19.03
N ARG A 123 1.52 6.44 -19.04
CA ARG A 123 0.63 6.73 -20.17
C ARG A 123 0.47 8.23 -20.42
N GLU A 124 0.38 9.03 -19.36
CA GLU A 124 0.33 10.49 -19.48
C GLU A 124 1.64 11.04 -20.06
N LYS A 125 2.80 10.57 -19.57
CA LYS A 125 4.12 10.94 -20.10
C LYS A 125 4.28 10.57 -21.58
N SER A 126 3.85 9.38 -22.01
CA SER A 126 3.93 8.96 -23.41
C SER A 126 2.96 9.72 -24.32
N SER A 127 1.76 10.04 -23.82
CA SER A 127 0.79 10.90 -24.52
C SER A 127 1.31 12.32 -24.73
N ILE A 128 1.89 12.92 -23.69
CA ILE A 128 2.53 14.25 -23.75
C ILE A 128 3.70 14.23 -24.75
N PHE A 129 4.53 13.19 -24.73
CA PHE A 129 5.65 13.02 -25.66
C PHE A 129 5.17 12.90 -27.12
N SER A 130 4.09 12.15 -27.38
CA SER A 130 3.48 12.05 -28.70
C SER A 130 2.96 13.39 -29.22
N ARG A 131 2.34 14.20 -28.36
CA ARG A 131 1.86 15.57 -28.70
C ARG A 131 2.98 16.56 -28.98
N LYS A 132 4.18 16.35 -28.43
CA LYS A 132 5.36 17.21 -28.62
C LYS A 132 6.23 16.83 -29.83
N LYS A 133 5.88 15.81 -30.63
CA LYS A 133 6.63 15.50 -31.85
C LYS A 133 6.56 16.68 -32.84
N PRO A 134 7.70 17.21 -33.33
CA PRO A 134 7.71 18.35 -34.24
C PRO A 134 6.96 17.99 -35.54
N ARG A 135 5.97 18.81 -35.90
CA ARG A 135 5.28 18.74 -37.19
C ARG A 135 6.32 18.87 -38.30
N ASN A 136 6.57 17.79 -39.02
CA ASN A 136 7.49 17.77 -40.15
C ASN A 136 6.94 18.72 -41.24
N LYS A 137 7.49 19.93 -41.35
CA LYS A 137 7.11 20.89 -42.40
C LYS A 137 7.60 20.32 -43.73
N ARG A 138 6.71 19.63 -44.46
CA ARG A 138 6.90 19.26 -45.87
C ARG A 138 7.39 20.50 -46.63
N LYS A 139 8.64 20.48 -47.09
CA LYS A 139 9.18 21.47 -48.04
C LYS A 139 8.32 21.40 -49.29
N ARG A 140 7.51 22.43 -49.55
CA ARG A 140 6.88 22.62 -50.86
C ARG A 140 8.00 23.00 -51.83
N SER A 141 8.34 22.08 -52.74
CA SER A 141 9.19 22.34 -53.90
C SER A 141 8.44 23.30 -54.83
N GLY A 142 8.82 24.58 -54.83
CA GLY A 142 8.37 25.54 -55.83
C GLY A 142 9.14 25.33 -57.12
N SER A 143 8.44 24.96 -58.19
CA SER A 143 8.92 25.00 -59.57
C SER A 143 9.10 26.46 -59.99
N PHE A 144 10.35 26.89 -60.08
CA PHE A 144 10.71 28.20 -60.60
C PHE A 144 10.75 28.12 -62.13
N GLN A 145 9.74 28.66 -62.81
CA GLN A 145 9.77 28.85 -64.26
C GLN A 145 10.81 29.94 -64.59
N LYS A 146 11.88 29.57 -65.30
CA LYS A 146 12.80 30.53 -65.93
C LYS A 146 12.15 31.01 -67.24
N THR A 147 11.76 32.28 -67.29
CA THR A 147 11.49 32.98 -68.55
C THR A 147 12.82 33.47 -69.13
N SER A 148 13.22 32.94 -70.28
CA SER A 148 14.30 33.50 -71.10
C SER A 148 13.91 34.88 -71.60
N ARG A 149 14.78 35.88 -71.40
CA ARG A 149 14.82 37.09 -72.21
C ARG A 149 16.25 37.33 -72.66
N HIS A 150 16.37 37.56 -73.96
CA HIS A 150 17.56 37.93 -74.71
C HIS A 150 18.27 39.15 -74.10
N PHE A 151 19.60 39.14 -74.07
CA PHE A 151 20.49 39.90 -74.96
C PHE A 151 21.91 39.31 -74.86
#